data_AF-A0A1I5XX26-F1
#
_entry.id   AF-A0A1I5XX26-F1
#
_cell.length_a   1.000
_cell.length_b   1.000
_cell.length_c   1.000
_cell.angle_alpha   90.00
_cell.angle_beta   90.00
_cell.angle_gamma   90.00
#
_symmetry.space_group_name_H-M   'P 1'
#
loop_
_entity.id
_entity.type
_entity.pdbx_description
1 polymer ?
#
loop_
_entity_poly.entity_id
_entity_poly.type
_entity_poly.pdbx_seq_one_letter_code
_entity_poly.pdbx_strand_id
1 'polypeptide(L)' 'MATESGLQFTLAVEGLPNDTFAVLEFSGESALSTPFLYQVKLASRNESVSQDEVVDRNVTLM' A
#
# COMPACT_ATOMS: atom_id res chain seq x y z
N MET A 1 1.88 17.05 20.50
CA MET A 1 1.54 15.62 20.56
C MET A 1 0.68 15.35 19.34
N ALA A 2 1.26 14.70 18.33
CA ALA A 2 0.60 14.48 17.05
C ALA A 2 -0.68 13.65 17.29
N THR A 3 -1.80 14.13 16.76
CA THR A 3 -3.07 13.41 16.75
C THR A 3 -2.89 12.12 15.96
N GLU A 4 -2.80 11.01 16.68
CA GLU A 4 -2.92 9.64 16.16
C GLU A 4 -4.35 9.44 15.64
N SER A 5 -4.67 10.08 14.52
CA SER A 5 -5.90 9.79 13.79
C SER A 5 -5.66 8.47 13.08
N GLY A 6 -6.04 7.38 13.76
CA GLY A 6 -5.94 5.99 13.32
C GLY A 6 -6.78 5.73 12.07
N LEU A 7 -6.32 6.24 10.94
CA LEU A 7 -6.77 5.79 9.64
C LEU A 7 -5.98 4.51 9.34
N GLN A 8 -6.62 3.38 9.62
CA GLN A 8 -6.09 2.06 9.28
C GLN A 8 -6.25 1.84 7.78
N PHE A 9 -5.36 2.44 6.99
CA PHE A 9 -5.29 2.16 5.57
C PHE A 9 -4.80 0.74 5.35
N THR A 10 -5.51 0.01 4.51
CA THR A 10 -5.17 -1.38 4.19
C THR A 10 -4.79 -1.46 2.73
N LEU A 11 -3.57 -1.93 2.45
CA LEU A 11 -3.11 -2.18 1.09
C LEU A 11 -3.27 -3.67 0.78
N ALA A 12 -4.28 -3.98 -0.04
CA ALA A 12 -4.54 -5.32 -0.52
C ALA A 12 -3.78 -5.53 -1.84
N VAL A 13 -2.91 -6.54 -1.89
CA VAL A 13 -2.23 -6.98 -3.12
C VAL A 13 -2.90 -8.27 -3.57
N GLU A 14 -3.23 -8.35 -4.85
CA GLU A 14 -3.79 -9.56 -5.44
C GLU A 14 -2.86 -10.76 -5.20
N GLY A 15 -3.40 -11.84 -4.64
CA GLY A 15 -2.65 -13.05 -4.32
C GLY A 15 -2.04 -13.09 -2.92
N LEU A 16 -2.09 -11.98 -2.16
CA LEU A 16 -1.58 -11.92 -0.78
C LEU A 16 -2.71 -11.65 0.24
N PRO A 17 -2.56 -12.13 1.48
CA PRO A 17 -3.46 -11.77 2.58
C PRO A 17 -3.48 -10.25 2.82
N ASN A 18 -4.65 -9.67 3.08
CA ASN A 18 -4.79 -8.23 3.35
C ASN A 18 -4.05 -7.76 4.62
N ASP A 19 -3.72 -8.66 5.54
CA ASP A 19 -2.95 -8.37 6.76
C ASP A 19 -1.42 -8.42 6.53
N THR A 20 -0.98 -8.72 5.30
CA THR A 20 0.45 -8.86 4.97
C THR A 20 1.19 -7.54 5.08
N PHE A 21 0.54 -6.42 4.73
CA PHE A 21 1.15 -5.09 4.76
C PHE A 21 0.32 -4.13 5.61
N ALA A 22 1.00 -3.49 6.57
CA ALA A 22 0.50 -2.32 7.27
C ALA A 22 0.95 -1.06 6.53
N VAL A 23 0.02 -0.15 6.23
CA VAL A 23 0.34 1.14 5.61
C VAL A 23 0.83 2.10 6.67
N LEU A 24 2.05 2.60 6.51
CA LEU A 24 2.62 3.63 7.38
C LEU A 24 2.28 5.03 6.90
N GLU A 25 2.42 5.26 5.59
CA GLU A 25 2.22 6.55 4.95
C GLU A 25 1.94 6.32 3.46
N PHE A 26 1.15 7.19 2.83
CA PHE A 26 1.05 7.24 1.38
C PHE A 26 0.96 8.69 0.89
N SER A 27 1.50 8.92 -0.30
CA SER A 27 1.36 10.15 -1.05
C SER A 27 0.94 9.79 -2.48
N GLY A 28 0.10 10.62 -3.09
CA GLY A 28 -0.41 10.37 -4.42
C GLY A 28 -0.54 11.64 -5.22
N GLU A 29 -0.15 11.57 -6.50
CA GLU A 29 -0.34 12.62 -7.48
C GLU A 29 -1.25 12.09 -8.59
N SER A 30 -2.34 12.81 -8.85
CA SER A 30 -3.28 12.48 -9.91
C SER A 30 -3.71 13.76 -10.63
N ALA A 31 -3.59 13.78 -11.94
CA ALA A 31 -4.07 14.87 -12.78
C ALA A 31 -4.87 14.33 -13.97
N LEU A 32 -5.77 15.16 -14.50
CA LEU A 32 -6.60 14.80 -15.64
C LEU A 32 -5.72 14.54 -16.87
N SER A 33 -6.04 13.47 -17.61
CA SER A 33 -5.33 13.06 -18.82
C SER A 33 -3.87 12.61 -18.60
N THR A 34 -3.51 12.25 -17.37
CA THR A 34 -2.20 11.68 -17.02
C THR A 34 -2.37 10.47 -16.10
N PRO A 35 -1.45 9.49 -16.15
CA PRO A 35 -1.46 8.40 -15.18
C PRO A 35 -1.26 8.95 -13.77
N PHE A 36 -1.95 8.35 -12.80
CA PHE A 36 -1.72 8.64 -11.39
C PHE A 36 -0.46 7.93 -10.91
N LEU A 37 0.17 8.48 -9.87
CA LEU A 37 1.30 7.86 -9.19
C LEU A 37 1.05 7.92 -7.69
N TYR A 38 1.07 6.76 -7.03
CA TYR A 38 0.97 6.66 -5.58
C TYR A 38 2.26 6.05 -5.02
N GLN A 39 2.88 6.73 -4.08
CA GLN A 39 3.99 6.23 -3.29
C GLN A 39 3.43 5.79 -1.93
N VAL A 40 3.64 4.53 -1.57
CA VAL A 40 3.14 3.98 -0.32
C VAL A 40 4.31 3.40 0.47
N LYS A 41 4.44 3.82 1.73
CA LYS A 41 5.33 3.21 2.71
C LYS A 41 4.58 2.13 3.46
N LEU A 42 5.09 0.92 3.37
CA LEU A 42 4.49 -0.28 3.93
C LEU A 42 5.44 -0.90 4.95
N ALA A 43 4.87 -1.51 5.98
CA ALA A 43 5.57 -2.41 6.88
C ALA A 43 4.94 -3.80 6.78
N SER A 44 5.76 -4.84 6.67
CA SER A 44 5.28 -6.23 6.74
C SER A 44 5.91 -6.93 7.93
N ARG A 45 5.16 -7.84 8.56
CA ARG A 45 5.70 -8.82 9.50
C ARG A 45 6.23 -10.08 8.80
N ASN A 46 5.94 -10.23 7.51
CA ASN A 46 6.37 -11.35 6.71
C ASN A 46 7.67 -10.99 5.99
N GLU A 47 8.78 -11.59 6.42
CA GLU A 47 10.10 -11.41 5.81
C GLU A 47 10.27 -12.15 4.47
N SER A 48 9.33 -13.05 4.14
CA SER A 48 9.38 -13.89 2.93
C SER A 48 8.56 -13.35 1.75
N VAL A 49 8.12 -12.09 1.80
CA VAL A 49 7.43 -11.47 0.64
C VAL A 49 8.39 -11.41 -0.54
N SER A 50 8.08 -12.16 -1.60
CA SER A 50 8.87 -12.16 -2.82
C SER A 50 8.46 -11.01 -3.74
N GLN A 51 9.42 -10.47 -4.52
CA GLN A 51 9.13 -9.42 -5.50
C GLN A 51 8.17 -9.89 -6.60
N ASP A 52 8.21 -11.17 -6.95
CA ASP A 52 7.33 -11.78 -7.96
C ASP A 52 5.85 -11.83 -7.51
N GLU A 53 5.63 -11.79 -6.20
CA GLU A 53 4.29 -11.78 -5.59
C GLU A 53 3.70 -10.37 -5.49
N VAL A 54 4.48 -9.32 -5.73
CA VAL A 54 4.04 -7.92 -5.56
C VAL A 54 4.17 -7.08 -6.82
N VAL A 55 5.16 -7.35 -7.68
CA VAL A 55 5.36 -6.60 -8.93
C VAL A 55 4.32 -7.04 -9.97
N ASP A 56 3.79 -6.06 -10.70
CA ASP A 56 2.76 -6.26 -11.74
C ASP A 56 1.43 -6.86 -11.24
N ARG A 57 1.22 -6.85 -9.92
CA ARG A 57 -0.05 -7.27 -9.31
C ARG A 57 -1.01 -6.10 -9.15
N ASN A 58 -2.30 -6.41 -9.26
CA ASN A 58 -3.35 -5.47 -8.93
C ASN A 58 -3.30 -5.15 -7.42
N VAL A 59 -3.29 -3.84 -7.10
CA VAL A 59 -3.23 -3.35 -5.73
C VAL A 59 -4.39 -2.42 -5.48
N THR A 60 -5.04 -2.58 -4.32
CA THR A 60 -6.10 -1.69 -3.85
C THR A 60 -5.71 -1.09 -2.50
N LEU A 61 -5.72 0.23 -2.43
CA LEU A 61 -5.58 0.98 -1.18
C LEU A 61 -6.98 1.38 -0.69
N MET A 62 -7.38 0.87 0.47
CA MET A 62 -8.68 1.15 1.11
C MET A 62 -8.50 1.98 2.38
#